data_AF-A0A2X1XEI7-F1
#
_entry.id   AF-A0A2X1XEI7-F1
#
_cell.length_a   1.000
_cell.length_b   1.000
_cell.length_c   1.000
_cell.angle_alpha   90.00
_cell.angle_beta   90.00
_cell.angle_gamma   90.00
#
_symmetry.space_group_name_H-M   'P 1'
#
loop_
_entity.id
_entity.type
_entity.pdbx_description
1 polymer ?
#
loop_
_entity_poly.entity_id
_entity_poly.type
_entity_poly.pdbx_seq_one_letter_code
_entity_poly.pdbx_strand_id
1 'polypeptide(L)' 'MATGYGRTSLEEADFQMSELSCHAKGAYFLFPNVRTIIDIGGQDAKALKMETMVCLKTLL' A
#
# COMPACT_ATOMS: atom_id res chain seq x y z
N MET A 1 11.64 -9.65 1.22
CA MET A 1 10.78 -8.44 1.27
C MET A 1 9.57 -8.71 2.16
N ALA A 2 9.20 -7.80 3.07
CA ALA A 2 8.05 -7.93 3.97
C ALA A 2 7.13 -6.69 3.92
N THR A 3 5.82 -6.88 4.17
CA THR A 3 4.78 -5.83 4.19
C THR A 3 3.69 -6.13 5.23
N GLY A 4 2.69 -5.26 5.35
CA GLY A 4 1.64 -5.36 6.37
C GLY A 4 2.07 -4.80 7.73
N TYR A 5 1.21 -4.98 8.74
CA TYR A 5 1.50 -4.60 10.13
C TYR A 5 2.64 -5.43 10.74
N GLY A 6 2.74 -6.71 10.39
CA GLY A 6 3.78 -7.62 10.87
C GLY A 6 5.14 -7.48 10.18
N ARG A 7 5.31 -6.52 9.25
CA ARG A 7 6.54 -6.39 8.45
C ARG A 7 7.82 -6.21 9.27
N THR A 8 7.70 -5.66 10.48
CA THR A 8 8.83 -5.45 11.40
C THR A 8 9.17 -6.69 12.21
N SER A 9 8.31 -7.71 12.22
CA SER A 9 8.51 -8.96 12.95
C SER A 9 9.39 -9.96 12.20
N LEU A 10 9.72 -9.68 10.93
CA LEU A 10 10.58 -10.52 10.10
C LEU A 10 11.92 -9.81 9.90
N GLU A 11 12.84 -10.00 10.84
CA GLU A 11 14.18 -9.35 10.85
C GLU A 11 15.04 -9.75 9.64
N GLU A 12 14.82 -10.95 9.10
CA GLU A 12 15.57 -11.51 7.97
C GLU A 12 15.14 -10.93 6.61
N ALA A 13 14.12 -10.07 6.58
CA ALA A 13 13.64 -9.49 5.33
C ALA A 13 14.60 -8.42 4.80
N ASP A 14 15.18 -8.66 3.62
CA ASP A 14 16.09 -7.73 2.95
C ASP A 14 15.50 -6.32 2.71
N PHE A 15 14.17 -6.24 2.59
CA PHE A 15 13.44 -4.99 2.35
C PHE A 15 12.09 -5.02 3.07
N GLN A 16 11.69 -3.89 3.64
CA GLN A 16 10.37 -3.70 4.22
C GLN A 16 9.64 -2.55 3.52
N MET A 17 8.35 -2.73 3.24
CA MET A 17 7.50 -1.70 2.65
C MET A 17 6.14 -1.72 3.33
N SER A 18 5.44 -0.59 3.41
CA SER A 18 4.08 -0.59 3.93
C SER A 18 3.12 -1.31 2.98
N GLU A 19 2.05 -1.85 3.53
CA GLU A 19 0.93 -2.44 2.76
C GLU A 19 0.35 -1.43 1.78
N LEU A 20 0.16 -0.18 2.23
CA LEU A 20 -0.32 0.93 1.41
C LEU A 20 0.57 1.16 0.19
N SER A 21 1.89 1.21 0.37
CA SER A 21 2.83 1.40 -0.74
C SER A 21 2.87 0.19 -1.68
N CYS A 22 2.70 -1.03 -1.15
CA CYS A 22 2.57 -2.24 -1.97
C CYS A 22 1.32 -2.18 -2.84
N HIS A 23 0.16 -1.88 -2.26
CA HIS A 23 -1.11 -1.81 -2.97
C HIS A 23 -1.12 -0.66 -3.98
N ALA A 24 -0.60 0.52 -3.62
CA ALA A 24 -0.49 1.64 -4.56
C ALA A 24 0.38 1.30 -5.78
N LYS A 25 1.55 0.69 -5.57
CA LYS A 25 2.43 0.27 -6.66
C LYS A 25 1.80 -0.81 -7.54
N GLY A 26 1.20 -1.83 -6.93
CA GLY A 26 0.53 -2.90 -7.67
C GLY A 26 -0.66 -2.38 -8.50
N ALA A 27 -1.50 -1.54 -7.89
CA ALA A 27 -2.64 -0.94 -8.56
C ALA A 27 -2.21 -0.03 -9.72
N TYR A 28 -1.16 0.79 -9.54
CA TYR A 28 -0.64 1.63 -10.62
C TYR A 28 -0.05 0.83 -11.77
N PHE A 29 0.69 -0.26 -11.46
CA PHE A 29 1.26 -1.14 -12.46
C PHE A 29 0.17 -1.79 -13.34
N LEU A 30 -0.92 -2.25 -12.73
CA LEU A 30 -2.04 -2.87 -13.44
C LEU A 30 -2.95 -1.84 -14.13
N PHE A 31 -3.15 -0.70 -13.50
CA PHE A 31 -4.05 0.36 -13.93
C PHE A 31 -3.32 1.72 -13.89
N PRO A 32 -2.58 2.09 -14.95
CA PRO A 32 -1.76 3.31 -14.96
C PRO A 32 -2.53 4.62 -14.72
N ASN A 33 -3.85 4.60 -14.93
CA ASN A 33 -4.75 5.74 -14.73
C ASN A 33 -5.54 5.67 -13.41
N VAL A 34 -5.17 4.78 -12.47
CA VAL A 34 -5.83 4.67 -11.16
C VAL A 34 -5.69 5.96 -10.38
N ARG A 35 -6.81 6.47 -9.86
CA ARG A 35 -6.86 7.72 -9.09
C ARG A 35 -7.20 7.51 -7.61
N THR A 36 -7.93 6.44 -7.32
CA THR A 36 -8.38 6.10 -5.97
C THR A 36 -8.30 4.60 -5.79
N ILE A 37 -7.81 4.18 -4.63
CA ILE A 37 -7.78 2.78 -4.20
C ILE A 37 -8.56 2.70 -2.89
N ILE A 38 -9.47 1.74 -2.79
CA ILE A 38 -10.16 1.39 -1.57
C ILE A 38 -9.77 -0.04 -1.25
N ASP A 39 -9.04 -0.21 -0.17
CA ASP A 39 -8.54 -1.49 0.32
C ASP A 39 -9.36 -1.88 1.54
N ILE A 40 -10.09 -2.99 1.45
CA ILE A 40 -10.97 -3.47 2.52
C ILE A 40 -10.37 -4.75 3.08
N GLY A 41 -9.75 -4.64 4.25
CA GLY A 41 -9.18 -5.76 4.99
C GLY A 41 -10.11 -6.24 6.12
N GLY A 42 -9.65 -7.26 6.84
CA GLY A 42 -10.36 -7.78 8.01
C GLY A 42 -10.28 -6.89 9.26
N GLN A 43 -9.30 -5.98 9.32
CA GLN A 43 -9.05 -5.12 10.47
C GLN A 43 -9.43 -3.66 10.21
N ASP A 44 -9.20 -3.17 8.99
CA ASP A 44 -9.47 -1.81 8.59
C ASP A 44 -9.88 -1.72 7.11
N ALA A 45 -10.43 -0.56 6.75
CA ALA A 45 -10.67 -0.16 5.38
C ALA A 45 -9.83 1.09 5.13
N LYS A 46 -9.02 1.12 4.07
CA LYS A 46 -8.13 2.23 3.74
C LYS A 46 -8.49 2.83 2.39
N ALA A 47 -8.61 4.15 2.35
CA ALA A 47 -8.78 4.90 1.11
C ALA A 47 -7.48 5.64 0.79
N LEU A 48 -6.94 5.39 -0.40
CA LEU A 48 -5.74 6.04 -0.93
C LEU A 48 -6.12 6.88 -2.14
N LYS A 49 -5.66 8.13 -2.16
CA LYS A 49 -5.72 9.00 -3.33
C LYS A 49 -4.35 9.04 -4.01
N MET A 50 -4.31 8.82 -5.31
CA MET A 50 -3.08 8.86 -6.09
C MET A 50 -2.81 10.29 -6.56
N GLU A 51 -1.69 10.90 -6.14
CA GLU A 51 -1.23 12.21 -6.65
C GLU A 51 0.03 12.11 -7.52
N THR A 52 0.98 11.20 -7.22
CA THR A 52 2.11 10.81 -8.08
C THR A 52 2.42 9.32 -7.88
N MET A 53 3.38 8.72 -8.61
CA MET A 53 3.74 7.28 -8.58
C MET A 53 3.99 6.76 -7.14
N VAL A 54 4.25 7.67 -6.20
CA VAL A 54 4.11 7.42 -4.76
C VAL A 54 3.25 8.54 -4.18
N CYS A 55 2.02 8.24 -3.74
CA CYS A 55 1.25 9.18 -2.94
C CYS A 55 0.64 8.49 -1.72
N LEU A 56 0.88 9.09 -0.56
CA LEU A 56 0.55 8.59 0.78
C LEU A 56 -0.37 9.60 1.47
N LYS A 57 -1.57 9.83 0.94
CA LYS A 57 -2.63 10.47 1.72
C LYS A 57 -3.72 9.45 2.01
N THR A 58 -3.57 8.78 3.15
CA THR A 58 -4.63 7.97 3.74
C THR A 58 -5.80 8.90 4.08
N LEU A 59 -6.98 8.60 3.58
CA LEU A 59 -8.22 9.37 3.84
C LEU A 59 -9.02 8.78 5.01
N LEU A 60 -8.34 8.32 6.07
CA LEU A 60 -8.95 7.80 7.30
C LEU A 60 -8.67 8.74 8.47
#